data_AF-A0A099ZKG5-F1
#
_entry.id   AF-A0A099ZKG5-F1
#
_cell.length_a   1.000
_cell.length_b   1.000
_cell.length_c   1.000
_cell.angle_alpha   90.00
_cell.angle_beta   90.00
_cell.angle_gamma   90.00
#
_symmetry.space_group_name_H-M   'P 1'
#
loop_
_entity.id
_entity.type
_entity.pdbx_description
1 polymer ?
#
loop_
_entity_poly.entity_id
_entity_poly.type
_entity_poly.pdbx_seq_one_letter_code
_entity_poly.pdbx_strand_id
1 'polypeptide(L)'
;SSSSSSSSSKKDKKQMTEPELQQLRLKINSRERKRMHDLNIAMDGLREVMPYAHGPSVRKLSKIATLLLARNYILMLTNSLEEMKRLVSEIYGGHHGGFHPAACAGAMGAHSAPLPGHPAHAASHAVHHPILPPAAVSSASLPGSGLSAVASIRPPHGPLKSPS
;
A
#
# COMPACT_ATOMS: atom_id res chain seq x y z
N SER A 1 -19.14 4.81 63.50
CA SER A 1 -18.32 4.17 62.46
C SER A 1 -19.21 3.77 61.31
N SER A 2 -19.23 4.57 60.26
CA SER A 2 -20.10 4.44 59.09
C SER A 2 -19.59 3.35 58.14
N SER A 3 -20.41 2.34 57.87
CA SER A 3 -20.19 1.33 56.84
C SER A 3 -20.47 1.92 55.45
N SER A 4 -19.42 2.07 54.65
CA SER A 4 -19.52 2.46 53.24
C SER A 4 -19.84 1.22 52.39
N SER A 5 -21.06 1.15 51.89
CA SER A 5 -21.49 0.20 50.86
C SER A 5 -20.95 0.66 49.49
N SER A 6 -19.93 -0.02 48.98
CA SER A 6 -19.43 0.17 47.62
C SER A 6 -20.37 -0.51 46.61
N SER A 7 -21.11 0.31 45.87
CA SER A 7 -21.98 -0.11 44.78
C SER A 7 -21.16 -0.61 43.58
N SER A 8 -21.12 -1.93 43.40
CA SER A 8 -20.60 -2.55 42.18
C SER A 8 -21.59 -2.34 41.04
N SER A 9 -21.32 -1.38 40.17
CA SER A 9 -22.04 -1.16 38.92
C SER A 9 -21.77 -2.29 37.93
N LYS A 10 -22.51 -3.39 38.09
CA LYS A 10 -22.65 -4.44 37.08
C LYS A 10 -23.34 -3.83 35.87
N LYS A 11 -22.55 -3.43 34.87
CA LYS A 11 -23.04 -3.12 33.52
C LYS A 11 -23.73 -4.37 32.97
N ASP A 12 -25.05 -4.31 32.87
CA ASP A 12 -25.87 -5.29 32.17
C ASP A 12 -25.36 -5.45 30.73
N LYS A 13 -24.63 -6.53 30.48
CA LYS A 13 -24.44 -7.04 29.12
C LYS A 13 -25.79 -7.58 28.67
N LYS A 14 -26.65 -6.71 28.15
CA LYS A 14 -27.87 -7.13 27.45
C LYS A 14 -27.42 -7.94 26.23
N GLN A 15 -27.53 -9.26 26.34
CA GLN A 15 -27.24 -10.18 25.23
C GLN A 15 -28.20 -9.80 24.09
N MET A 16 -27.64 -9.35 22.97
CA MET A 16 -28.44 -9.00 21.78
C MET A 16 -29.19 -10.24 21.31
N THR A 17 -30.48 -10.08 21.03
CA THR A 17 -31.31 -11.18 20.53
C THR A 17 -30.85 -11.54 19.13
N GLU A 18 -30.93 -12.81 18.73
CA GLU A 18 -30.57 -13.28 17.37
C GLU A 18 -31.06 -12.35 16.22
N PRO A 19 -32.33 -11.88 16.18
CA PRO A 19 -32.79 -10.98 15.13
C PRO A 19 -32.08 -9.61 15.16
N GLU A 20 -31.75 -9.08 16.34
CA GLU A 20 -31.03 -7.81 16.46
C GLU A 20 -29.58 -7.94 15.96
N LEU A 21 -28.94 -9.09 16.21
CA LEU A 21 -27.62 -9.41 15.67
C LEU A 21 -27.66 -9.52 14.13
N GLN A 22 -28.71 -10.15 13.59
CA GLN A 22 -28.89 -10.26 12.14
C GLN A 22 -29.11 -8.90 11.49
N GLN A 23 -29.92 -8.02 12.09
CA GLN A 23 -30.08 -6.64 11.63
C GLN A 23 -28.77 -5.85 11.68
N LEU A 24 -27.99 -6.02 12.75
CA LEU A 24 -26.67 -5.38 12.87
C LEU A 24 -25.72 -5.86 11.76
N ARG A 25 -25.66 -7.17 11.48
CA ARG A 25 -24.89 -7.73 10.36
C ARG A 25 -25.30 -7.12 9.02
N LEU A 26 -26.60 -7.03 8.74
CA LEU A 26 -27.10 -6.44 7.51
C LEU A 26 -26.75 -4.95 7.39
N LYS A 27 -26.89 -4.18 8.48
CA LYS A 27 -26.54 -2.76 8.51
C LYS A 27 -25.05 -2.53 8.26
N ILE A 28 -24.19 -3.35 8.85
CA ILE A 28 -22.73 -3.30 8.62
C ILE A 28 -22.41 -3.63 7.16
N ASN A 29 -22.97 -4.72 6.62
CA ASN A 29 -22.75 -5.11 5.23
C ASN A 29 -23.22 -4.04 4.23
N SER A 30 -24.36 -3.41 4.49
CA SER A 30 -24.85 -2.31 3.66
C SER A 30 -23.88 -1.13 3.64
N ARG A 31 -23.31 -0.79 4.80
CA ARG A 31 -22.33 0.28 4.91
C ARG A 31 -21.03 -0.05 4.15
N GLU A 32 -20.54 -1.29 4.26
CA GLU A 32 -19.33 -1.70 3.56
C GLU A 32 -19.52 -1.74 2.03
N ARG A 33 -20.70 -2.17 1.56
CA ARG A 33 -21.04 -2.07 0.13
C ARG A 33 -20.99 -0.64 -0.37
N LYS A 34 -21.55 0.31 0.40
CA LYS A 34 -21.48 1.74 0.05
C LYS A 34 -20.03 2.22 -0.01
N ARG A 35 -19.22 1.94 1.02
CA ARG A 35 -17.80 2.28 1.03
C ARG A 35 -17.04 1.72 -0.18
N MET A 36 -17.30 0.45 -0.53
CA MET A 36 -16.66 -0.19 -1.68
C MET A 36 -17.13 0.39 -3.02
N HIS A 37 -18.40 0.80 -3.11
CA HIS A 37 -18.92 1.52 -4.27
C HIS A 37 -18.22 2.87 -4.46
N ASP A 38 -18.09 3.67 -3.40
CA ASP A 38 -17.39 4.96 -3.43
C ASP A 38 -15.91 4.79 -3.85
N LEU A 39 -15.25 3.74 -3.33
CA LEU A 39 -13.89 3.38 -3.75
C LEU A 39 -13.81 3.03 -5.24
N ASN A 40 -14.78 2.26 -5.75
CA ASN A 40 -14.80 1.88 -7.15
C ASN A 40 -15.07 3.10 -8.05
N ILE A 41 -15.93 4.03 -7.64
CA ILE A 41 -16.12 5.31 -8.33
C ILE A 41 -14.80 6.07 -8.42
N ALA A 42 -14.05 6.18 -7.32
CA ALA A 42 -12.75 6.85 -7.33
C ALA A 42 -11.73 6.12 -8.24
N MET A 43 -11.74 4.78 -8.25
CA MET A 43 -10.91 3.99 -9.16
C MET A 43 -11.29 4.16 -10.63
N ASP A 44 -12.56 4.42 -10.94
CA ASP A 44 -13.01 4.69 -12.31
C ASP A 44 -12.67 6.14 -12.72
N GLY A 45 -12.85 7.12 -11.82
CA GLY A 45 -12.36 8.49 -12.03
C GLY A 45 -10.85 8.55 -12.28
N LEU A 46 -10.07 7.69 -11.60
CA LEU A 46 -8.64 7.56 -11.90
C LEU A 46 -8.41 7.06 -13.34
N ARG A 47 -9.22 6.13 -13.84
CA ARG A 47 -9.10 5.62 -15.22
C ARG A 47 -9.42 6.66 -16.27
N GLU A 48 -10.29 7.62 -15.98
CA GLU A 48 -10.65 8.72 -16.89
C GLU A 48 -9.46 9.65 -17.17
N VAL A 49 -8.54 9.80 -16.22
CA VAL A 49 -7.36 10.67 -16.37
C VAL A 49 -6.11 9.94 -16.88
N MET A 50 -6.20 8.62 -17.11
CA MET A 50 -5.08 7.83 -17.63
C MET A 50 -4.83 8.10 -19.12
N PRO A 51 -3.59 7.89 -19.61
CA PRO A 51 -3.33 7.89 -21.04
C PRO A 51 -4.21 6.83 -21.72
N TYR A 52 -4.81 7.18 -22.87
CA TYR A 52 -5.73 6.32 -23.63
C TYR A 52 -7.03 5.95 -22.90
N ALA A 53 -7.46 6.72 -21.90
CA ALA A 53 -8.67 6.48 -21.08
C ALA A 53 -9.97 6.20 -21.88
N HIS A 54 -10.11 6.84 -23.04
CA HIS A 54 -11.30 6.78 -23.87
C HIS A 54 -11.46 5.39 -24.54
N GLY A 55 -10.39 4.60 -24.62
CA GLY A 55 -10.41 3.25 -25.16
C GLY A 55 -10.92 2.19 -24.16
N PRO A 56 -11.40 1.03 -24.66
CA PRO A 56 -11.84 -0.08 -23.80
C PRO A 56 -10.70 -0.69 -22.99
N SER A 57 -9.44 -0.52 -23.42
CA SER A 57 -8.27 -1.14 -22.80
C SER A 57 -8.07 -0.68 -21.35
N VAL A 58 -8.12 0.63 -21.08
CA VAL A 58 -7.90 1.19 -19.73
C VAL A 58 -9.06 0.85 -18.79
N ARG A 59 -10.30 0.91 -19.29
CA ARG A 59 -11.50 0.52 -18.52
C ARG A 59 -11.54 -0.96 -18.13
N LYS A 60 -10.85 -1.82 -18.86
CA LYS A 60 -10.74 -3.26 -18.58
C LYS A 60 -9.50 -3.63 -17.73
N LEU A 61 -8.68 -2.67 -17.34
CA LEU A 61 -7.51 -2.95 -16.49
C LEU A 61 -7.92 -3.37 -15.06
N SER A 62 -7.16 -4.31 -14.51
CA SER A 62 -7.27 -4.69 -13.09
C SER A 62 -6.92 -3.50 -12.18
N LYS A 63 -7.32 -3.58 -10.90
CA LYS A 63 -7.03 -2.53 -9.91
C LYS A 63 -5.52 -2.29 -9.77
N ILE A 64 -4.73 -3.36 -9.69
CA ILE A 64 -3.27 -3.25 -9.58
C ILE A 64 -2.64 -2.68 -10.86
N ALA A 65 -3.10 -3.10 -12.04
CA ALA A 65 -2.60 -2.56 -13.30
C ALA A 65 -2.92 -1.06 -13.45
N THR A 66 -4.11 -0.64 -13.02
CA THR A 66 -4.50 0.78 -13.03
C THR A 66 -3.60 1.61 -12.12
N LEU A 67 -3.30 1.12 -10.90
CA LEU A 67 -2.42 1.83 -9.95
C LEU A 67 -0.98 1.92 -10.45
N LEU A 68 -0.46 0.85 -11.06
CA LEU A 68 0.87 0.85 -11.67
C LEU A 68 0.95 1.82 -12.85
N LEU A 69 -0.06 1.81 -13.72
CA LEU A 69 -0.14 2.73 -14.85
C LEU A 69 -0.19 4.19 -14.37
N ALA A 70 -0.99 4.49 -13.36
CA ALA A 70 -1.07 5.84 -12.78
C ALA A 70 0.27 6.31 -12.21
N ARG A 71 0.95 5.46 -11.43
CA ARG A 71 2.30 5.76 -10.92
C ARG A 71 3.27 6.09 -12.06
N ASN A 72 3.32 5.23 -13.07
CA ASN A 72 4.24 5.41 -14.19
C ASN A 72 3.90 6.66 -15.00
N TYR A 73 2.61 6.97 -15.15
CA TYR A 73 2.16 8.17 -15.84
C TYR A 73 2.59 9.46 -15.11
N ILE A 74 2.45 9.50 -13.78
CA ILE A 74 2.96 10.63 -12.98
C ILE A 74 4.47 10.82 -13.20
N LEU A 75 5.26 9.75 -13.16
CA LEU A 75 6.71 9.83 -13.39
C LEU A 75 7.05 10.35 -14.79
N MET A 76 6.38 9.83 -15.82
CA MET A 76 6.59 10.26 -17.19
C MET A 76 6.29 11.76 -17.38
N LEU A 77 5.16 12.23 -16.84
CA LEU A 77 4.80 13.65 -16.89
C LEU A 77 5.81 14.51 -16.13
N THR A 78 6.29 14.03 -14.98
CA THR A 78 7.28 14.76 -14.17
C THR A 78 8.60 14.92 -14.92
N ASN A 79 9.12 13.83 -15.50
CA ASN A 79 10.35 13.86 -16.30
C ASN A 79 10.19 14.75 -17.54
N SER A 80 9.05 14.66 -18.23
CA SER A 80 8.77 15.51 -19.40
C SER A 80 8.73 17.00 -19.05
N LEU A 81 8.15 17.35 -17.90
CA LEU A 81 8.14 18.74 -17.42
C LEU A 81 9.56 19.24 -17.07
N GLU A 82 10.39 18.39 -16.46
CA GLU A 82 11.79 18.72 -16.14
C GLU A 82 12.63 18.93 -17.40
N GLU A 83 12.50 18.03 -18.39
CA GLU A 83 13.17 18.14 -19.68
C GLU A 83 12.75 19.42 -20.42
N MET A 84 11.45 19.72 -20.48
CA MET A 84 10.97 20.97 -21.09
C MET A 84 11.53 22.20 -20.38
N LYS A 85 11.59 22.21 -19.04
CA LYS A 85 12.22 23.32 -18.28
C LYS A 85 13.71 23.46 -18.62
N ARG A 86 14.44 22.35 -18.76
CA ARG A 86 15.84 22.35 -19.17
C ARG A 86 16.01 22.96 -20.55
N LEU A 87 15.22 22.52 -21.53
CA LEU A 87 15.26 23.01 -22.91
C LEU A 87 14.88 24.50 -22.99
N VAL A 88 13.85 24.93 -22.26
CA VAL A 88 13.49 26.37 -22.16
C VAL A 88 14.63 27.16 -21.52
N SER A 89 15.26 26.65 -20.46
CA SER A 89 16.40 27.33 -19.82
C SER A 89 17.61 27.43 -20.76
N GLU A 90 17.84 26.45 -21.62
CA GLU A 90 18.90 26.49 -22.65
C GLU A 90 18.61 27.54 -23.74
N ILE A 91 17.34 27.68 -24.14
CA ILE A 91 16.92 28.65 -25.17
C ILE A 91 16.94 30.08 -24.63
N TYR A 92 16.43 30.29 -23.41
CA TYR A 92 16.24 31.63 -22.83
C TYR A 92 17.38 32.09 -21.90
N GLY A 93 18.22 31.17 -21.41
CA GLY A 93 19.33 31.45 -20.50
C GLY A 93 20.64 31.89 -21.16
N GLY A 94 20.74 31.87 -22.49
CA GLY A 94 21.92 32.34 -23.25
C GLY A 94 23.14 31.41 -23.11
N HIS A 95 23.79 30.93 -24.16
CA HIS A 95 24.59 31.68 -25.15
C HIS A 95 25.59 32.72 -24.57
N HIS A 96 25.85 32.75 -23.26
CA HIS A 96 26.90 33.58 -22.66
C HIS A 96 27.84 32.79 -21.74
N GLY A 97 28.68 31.94 -22.33
CA GLY A 97 29.73 31.24 -21.58
C GLY A 97 30.74 30.45 -22.43
N GLY A 98 31.50 31.14 -23.28
CA GLY A 98 32.79 30.67 -23.83
C GLY A 98 32.71 29.59 -24.93
N PHE A 99 32.93 29.92 -26.20
CA PHE A 99 34.26 29.89 -26.79
C PHE A 99 35.18 28.84 -26.12
N HIS A 100 35.34 27.71 -26.79
CA HIS A 100 36.37 26.73 -26.51
C HIS A 100 37.57 27.05 -27.42
N PRO A 101 38.67 27.68 -26.95
CA PRO A 101 39.95 27.54 -27.60
C PRO A 101 40.69 26.39 -26.91
N ALA A 102 41.25 25.52 -27.73
CA ALA A 102 42.23 24.54 -27.33
C ALA A 102 43.34 25.17 -26.47
N ALA A 103 43.66 24.55 -25.34
CA ALA A 103 44.93 24.71 -24.65
C ALA A 103 45.45 23.33 -24.25
N CYS A 104 46.16 22.72 -25.18
CA CYS A 104 47.15 21.70 -24.92
C CYS A 104 48.34 22.34 -24.15
N ALA A 105 48.57 21.93 -22.90
CA ALA A 105 49.83 21.96 -22.13
C ALA A 105 49.48 21.51 -20.70
N GLY A 106 50.07 20.54 -20.02
CA GLY A 106 51.28 19.74 -20.20
C GLY A 106 51.84 19.46 -18.80
N ALA A 107 52.03 18.17 -18.44
CA ALA A 107 52.89 17.63 -17.34
C ALA A 107 52.61 18.15 -15.90
N MET A 108 52.66 17.43 -14.77
CA MET A 108 53.50 16.32 -14.30
C MET A 108 53.11 15.98 -12.84
N GLY A 109 53.35 14.74 -12.40
CA GLY A 109 53.53 14.36 -10.98
C GLY A 109 52.28 13.83 -10.25
N ALA A 110 52.02 12.52 -10.24
CA ALA A 110 52.54 11.53 -9.30
C ALA A 110 52.10 11.77 -7.84
N HIS A 111 51.17 10.98 -7.29
CA HIS A 111 51.42 9.94 -6.26
C HIS A 111 50.12 9.30 -5.68
N SER A 112 50.14 7.96 -5.67
CA SER A 112 49.62 7.01 -4.66
C SER A 112 48.12 6.91 -4.32
N ALA A 113 47.53 5.79 -4.74
CA ALA A 113 46.48 5.06 -4.01
C ALA A 113 47.04 4.45 -2.70
N PRO A 114 46.23 4.24 -1.65
CA PRO A 114 45.62 2.91 -1.44
C PRO A 114 44.23 2.87 -0.73
N LEU A 115 43.46 1.80 -0.98
CA LEU A 115 42.27 1.31 -0.24
C LEU A 115 42.70 0.41 0.96
N PRO A 116 41.81 -0.22 1.78
CA PRO A 116 40.63 0.24 2.54
C PRO A 116 40.70 -0.22 4.04
N GLY A 117 39.88 0.34 4.97
CA GLY A 117 39.82 -0.20 6.34
C GLY A 117 38.82 0.44 7.32
N HIS A 118 37.73 -0.29 7.57
CA HIS A 118 36.80 -0.38 8.72
C HIS A 118 36.41 0.79 9.66
N PRO A 119 35.18 0.74 10.23
CA PRO A 119 34.59 1.79 11.06
C PRO A 119 34.72 1.53 12.57
N ALA A 120 34.91 2.58 13.38
CA ALA A 120 34.46 2.64 14.77
C ALA A 120 34.66 4.06 15.35
N HIS A 121 33.60 4.73 15.77
CA HIS A 121 33.56 5.38 17.08
C HIS A 121 32.14 5.79 17.48
N ALA A 122 31.82 5.43 18.71
CA ALA A 122 30.61 5.72 19.44
C ALA A 122 30.62 7.14 20.04
N ALA A 123 29.46 7.81 20.05
CA ALA A 123 29.04 8.80 21.06
C ALA A 123 27.55 9.14 20.77
N SER A 124 26.58 8.61 21.51
CA SER A 124 26.06 9.19 22.77
C SER A 124 25.31 10.52 22.59
N HIS A 125 24.03 10.46 22.20
CA HIS A 125 23.05 11.46 22.65
C HIS A 125 21.74 10.77 23.02
N ALA A 126 21.51 10.69 24.33
CA ALA A 126 20.27 10.24 24.93
C ALA A 126 19.20 11.31 24.75
N VAL A 127 18.06 10.92 24.17
CA VAL A 127 16.82 11.71 24.24
C VAL A 127 15.70 10.76 24.66
N HIS A 128 15.02 11.16 25.72
CA HIS A 128 14.12 10.37 26.54
C HIS A 128 12.70 10.40 25.95
N HIS A 129 12.13 9.26 25.56
CA HIS A 129 10.70 9.10 25.25
C HIS A 129 10.26 7.65 25.59
N PRO A 130 9.15 7.44 26.32
CA PRO A 130 8.71 6.10 26.69
C PRO A 130 7.92 5.45 25.54
N ILE A 131 8.54 4.51 24.85
CA ILE A 131 7.91 3.64 23.85
C ILE A 131 7.73 2.23 24.42
N LEU A 132 6.52 1.71 24.24
CA LEU A 132 6.07 0.38 24.66
C LEU A 132 6.98 -0.75 24.12
N PRO A 133 7.12 -1.89 24.84
CA PRO A 133 7.85 -3.05 24.36
C PRO A 133 7.08 -3.77 23.23
N PRO A 134 7.74 -4.24 22.15
CA PRO A 134 7.13 -5.18 21.22
C PRO A 134 6.99 -6.55 21.90
N ALA A 135 5.73 -6.96 22.13
CA ALA A 135 5.43 -8.31 22.57
C ALA A 135 5.92 -9.32 21.53
N ALA A 136 6.70 -10.30 21.99
CA ALA A 136 7.10 -11.46 21.22
C ALA A 136 5.88 -12.13 20.59
N VAL A 137 5.96 -12.44 19.29
CA VAL A 137 5.02 -13.33 18.63
C VAL A 137 5.24 -14.74 19.18
N SER A 138 4.50 -15.09 20.23
CA SER A 138 4.37 -16.47 20.66
C SER A 138 3.55 -17.23 19.62
N SER A 139 4.22 -18.14 18.90
CA SER A 139 3.60 -19.19 18.10
C SER A 139 2.74 -20.06 19.02
N ALA A 140 1.42 -19.88 18.99
CA ALA A 140 0.48 -20.79 19.62
C ALA A 140 0.27 -22.00 18.70
N SER A 141 0.92 -23.12 19.02
CA SER A 141 0.51 -24.45 18.54
C SER A 141 -0.87 -24.78 19.09
N LEU A 142 -1.85 -24.96 18.21
CA LEU A 142 -3.16 -25.52 18.57
C LEU A 142 -3.03 -27.04 18.66
N PRO A 143 -3.41 -27.70 19.78
CA PRO A 143 -3.65 -29.12 19.79
C PRO A 143 -4.96 -29.40 19.03
N GLY A 144 -4.84 -30.04 17.86
CA GLY A 144 -5.98 -30.53 17.09
C GLY A 144 -6.68 -31.67 17.85
N SER A 145 -7.74 -31.34 18.59
CA SER A 145 -8.72 -32.31 19.05
C SER A 145 -9.59 -32.74 17.87
N GLY A 146 -9.73 -34.06 17.72
CA GLY A 146 -10.36 -34.71 16.58
C GLY A 146 -11.80 -34.25 16.31
N LEU A 147 -12.08 -34.07 15.03
CA LEU A 147 -13.44 -33.95 14.52
C LEU A 147 -13.74 -35.24 13.74
N SER A 148 -14.65 -36.01 14.33
CA SER A 148 -15.35 -37.11 13.70
C SER A 148 -16.02 -36.68 12.40
N ALA A 149 -15.98 -37.61 11.47
CA ALA A 149 -16.71 -37.71 10.22
C ALA A 149 -18.06 -36.98 10.13
N VAL A 150 -18.26 -36.27 9.02
CA VAL A 150 -19.46 -36.43 8.20
C VAL A 150 -19.08 -36.27 6.73
N ALA A 151 -19.12 -37.39 6.00
CA ALA A 151 -18.95 -37.41 4.56
C ALA A 151 -20.19 -36.78 3.90
N SER A 152 -20.05 -35.57 3.35
CA SER A 152 -21.03 -35.06 2.38
C SER A 152 -20.71 -35.66 1.02
N ILE A 153 -21.42 -36.74 0.71
CA ILE A 153 -21.46 -37.37 -0.61
C ILE A 153 -22.06 -36.35 -1.59
N ARG A 154 -21.23 -35.81 -2.48
CA ARG A 154 -21.67 -35.07 -3.67
C ARG A 154 -22.17 -36.10 -4.69
N PRO A 155 -23.45 -36.11 -5.09
CA PRO A 155 -23.88 -36.98 -6.17
C PRO A 155 -23.31 -36.45 -7.51
N PRO A 156 -22.79 -37.33 -8.38
CA PRO A 156 -22.42 -36.96 -9.75
C PRO A 156 -23.69 -36.82 -10.60
N HIS A 157 -23.91 -35.67 -11.21
CA HIS A 157 -24.90 -35.54 -12.29
C HIS A 157 -24.39 -36.33 -13.50
N GLY A 158 -25.09 -37.43 -13.84
CA GLY A 158 -24.86 -38.22 -15.05
C GLY A 158 -25.48 -37.56 -16.30
N PRO A 159 -24.99 -37.88 -17.52
CA PRO A 159 -25.36 -37.20 -18.76
C PRO A 159 -26.39 -38.01 -19.58
N LEU A 160 -27.64 -37.55 -19.72
CA LEU A 160 -28.67 -38.07 -20.63
C LEU A 160 -29.74 -36.97 -20.77
N LYS A 161 -30.39 -36.61 -21.87
CA LYS A 161 -30.49 -37.07 -23.27
C LYS A 161 -31.34 -36.00 -23.99
N SER A 162 -31.07 -35.71 -25.26
CA SER A 162 -31.91 -34.85 -26.11
C SER A 162 -33.25 -35.52 -26.46
N PRO A 163 -34.29 -34.75 -26.78
CA PRO A 163 -35.36 -35.22 -27.65
C PRO A 163 -35.51 -34.40 -28.94
N SER A 164 -35.79 -35.17 -30.00
CA SER A 164 -36.35 -34.86 -31.34
C SER A 164 -35.62 -33.89 -32.25
#